data_AF-A0A962IA87-F1
#
_entry.id   AF-A0A962IA87-F1
#
_cell.length_a   1.000
_cell.length_b   1.000
_cell.length_c   1.000
_cell.angle_alpha   90.00
_cell.angle_beta   90.00
_cell.angle_gamma   90.00
#
_symmetry.space_group_name_H-M   'P 1'
#
loop_
_entity.id
_entity.type
_entity.pdbx_description
1 polymer ?
#
loop_
_entity_poly.entity_id
_entity_poly.type
_entity_poly.pdbx_seq_one_letter_code
_entity_poly.pdbx_strand_id
1 'polypeptide(L)' 'IVYDDGTRETRPYNQVRPYDWRVGTRVHCQWAGGTDWYAGRITRMHRDGVTLDIEYDDGDRERTRTGSCRSY' A
#
# COMPACT_ATOMS: atom_id res chain seq x y z
N ILE A 1 -2.01 25.78 -17.03
CA ILE A 1 -3.41 25.48 -17.42
C ILE A 1 -3.48 23.96 -17.56
N VAL A 2 -4.48 23.36 -16.92
CA VAL A 2 -4.63 21.93 -16.53
C VAL A 2 -3.82 21.53 -15.31
N TYR A 3 -4.46 21.65 -14.13
CA TYR A 3 -4.17 20.80 -12.99
C TYR A 3 -5.10 19.59 -13.15
N ASP A 4 -4.51 18.42 -13.40
CA ASP A 4 -5.19 17.14 -13.57
C ASP A 4 -4.47 16.15 -12.66
N ASP A 5 -5.22 15.49 -11.80
CA ASP A 5 -4.86 14.75 -10.59
C ASP A 5 -3.99 13.48 -10.85
N GLY A 6 -2.81 13.66 -11.45
CA GLY A 6 -1.97 12.58 -11.97
C GLY A 6 -0.99 11.94 -10.98
N THR A 7 -1.24 11.99 -9.67
CA THR A 7 -0.27 11.48 -8.67
C THR A 7 -0.29 9.94 -8.63
N ARG A 8 0.31 9.29 -9.63
CA ARG A 8 0.85 7.94 -9.50
C ARG A 8 2.31 8.05 -9.10
N GLU A 9 2.56 8.39 -7.84
CA GLU A 9 3.89 8.24 -7.28
C GLU A 9 4.19 6.76 -7.07
N THR A 10 4.66 6.09 -8.13
CA THR A 10 5.45 4.86 -7.95
C THR A 10 6.82 5.33 -7.49
N ARG A 11 6.95 5.69 -6.20
CA ARG A 11 8.23 6.05 -5.61
C ARG A 11 9.18 4.87 -5.87
N PRO A 12 10.37 5.09 -6.46
CA PRO A 12 11.31 4.00 -6.66
C PRO A 12 11.60 3.34 -5.30
N TYR A 13 11.74 2.01 -5.31
CA TYR A 13 11.99 1.17 -4.14
C TYR A 13 13.12 1.68 -3.21
N ASN A 14 14.00 2.56 -3.70
CA ASN A 14 15.07 3.19 -2.93
C ASN A 14 14.66 4.40 -2.06
N GLN A 15 13.47 4.99 -2.27
CA GLN A 15 12.99 6.19 -1.59
C GLN A 15 11.89 5.90 -0.57
N VAL A 16 11.21 4.76 -0.71
CA VAL A 16 10.56 4.17 0.45
C VAL A 16 11.72 3.80 1.36
N ARG A 17 11.88 4.46 2.51
CA ARG A 17 12.83 4.01 3.56
C ARG A 17 12.71 2.49 3.63
N PRO A 18 13.79 1.72 3.83
CA PRO A 18 13.69 0.28 4.04
C PRO A 18 12.78 0.06 5.24
N TYR A 19 11.50 0.00 4.95
CA TYR A 19 10.46 -0.30 5.88
C TYR A 19 10.66 -1.79 6.05
N ASP A 20 10.86 -2.22 7.28
CA ASP A 20 10.93 -3.63 7.65
C ASP A 20 9.51 -4.23 7.55
N TRP A 21 8.86 -3.98 6.41
CA TRP A 21 7.60 -4.57 6.02
C TRP A 21 7.91 -5.99 5.63
N ARG A 22 7.21 -6.89 6.28
CA ARG A 22 7.27 -8.32 6.10
C ARG A 22 5.84 -8.84 6.11
N VAL A 23 5.63 -10.03 5.59
CA VAL A 23 4.34 -10.71 5.76
C VAL A 23 4.05 -10.76 7.25
N GLY A 24 2.96 -10.14 7.67
CA GLY A 24 2.64 -9.96 9.07
C GLY A 24 2.55 -8.51 9.53
N THR A 25 3.19 -7.57 8.84
CA THR A 25 3.25 -6.17 9.26
C THR A 25 1.89 -5.50 9.11
N ARG A 26 1.48 -4.74 10.13
CA ARG A 26 0.31 -3.87 10.08
C ARG A 26 0.61 -2.59 9.32
N VAL A 27 -0.28 -2.25 8.41
CA VAL A 27 -0.21 -1.06 7.55
C VAL A 27 -1.60 -0.46 7.43
N HIS A 28 -1.68 0.83 7.10
CA HIS A 28 -2.93 1.45 6.71
C HIS A 28 -2.89 1.67 5.21
N CYS A 29 -3.88 1.20 4.48
CA CYS A 29 -3.96 1.36 3.03
C CYS A 29 -5.26 2.05 2.62
N GLN A 30 -5.20 2.81 1.53
CA GLN A 30 -6.39 3.39 0.91
C GLN A 30 -7.12 2.31 0.14
N TRP A 31 -8.39 2.08 0.48
CA TRP A 31 -9.23 1.10 -0.21
C TRP A 31 -9.78 1.70 -1.51
N ALA A 32 -9.65 0.97 -2.62
CA ALA A 32 -10.16 1.37 -3.94
C ALA A 32 -9.78 2.79 -4.43
N GLY A 33 -8.69 3.38 -3.93
CA GLY A 33 -8.30 4.76 -4.25
C GLY A 33 -9.16 5.84 -3.59
N GLY A 34 -9.94 5.47 -2.57
CA GLY A 34 -10.62 6.41 -1.69
C GLY A 34 -9.64 7.17 -0.79
N THR A 35 -10.17 8.17 -0.08
CA THR A 35 -9.42 8.97 0.90
C THR A 35 -9.30 8.31 2.27
N ASP A 36 -10.12 7.30 2.54
CA ASP A 36 -10.16 6.60 3.82
C ASP A 36 -9.06 5.55 3.91
N TRP A 37 -8.41 5.53 5.08
CA TRP A 37 -7.30 4.64 5.36
C TRP A 37 -7.76 3.52 6.28
N TYR A 38 -7.77 2.31 5.74
CA TYR A 38 -8.21 1.12 6.46
C TYR A 38 -7.01 0.40 7.04
N ALA A 39 -7.14 -0.01 8.29
CA ALA A 39 -6.15 -0.83 8.95
C ALA A 39 -6.15 -2.22 8.34
N GLY A 40 -4.98 -2.69 7.93
CA GLY A 40 -4.81 -4.00 7.37
C GLY A 40 -3.44 -4.57 7.70
N ARG A 41 -3.22 -5.79 7.22
CA ARG A 41 -2.01 -6.56 7.45
C ARG A 41 -1.50 -7.11 6.14
N ILE A 42 -0.19 -7.01 5.92
CA ILE A 42 0.45 -7.61 4.74
C ILE A 42 0.37 -9.12 4.86
N THR A 43 -0.36 -9.77 3.97
CA THR A 43 -0.44 -11.24 3.89
C THR A 43 0.51 -11.80 2.86
N ARG A 44 0.85 -11.01 1.83
CA ARG A 44 1.79 -11.43 0.79
C ARG A 44 2.55 -10.27 0.20
N MET A 45 3.81 -10.54 -0.13
CA MET A 45 4.65 -9.65 -0.92
C MET A 45 4.99 -10.32 -2.25
N HIS A 46 4.79 -9.63 -3.35
CA HIS A 46 5.16 -10.15 -4.67
C HIS A 46 6.61 -9.82 -5.01
N ARG A 47 7.18 -10.59 -5.95
CA ARG A 47 8.59 -10.47 -6.37
C ARG A 47 8.92 -9.13 -7.05
N ASP A 48 7.90 -8.42 -7.53
CA ASP A 48 8.05 -7.10 -8.15
C ASP A 48 8.36 -5.99 -7.13
N GLY A 49 8.22 -6.26 -5.82
CA GLY A 49 8.61 -5.34 -4.75
C GLY A 49 7.71 -4.11 -4.60
N VAL A 50 6.68 -3.98 -5.44
CA VAL A 50 5.71 -2.87 -5.39
C VAL A 50 4.29 -3.32 -5.11
N THR A 51 3.98 -4.60 -5.33
CA THR A 51 2.66 -5.20 -5.14
C THR A 51 2.61 -5.98 -3.84
N LEU A 52 1.59 -5.68 -3.04
CA LEU A 52 1.33 -6.31 -1.74
C LEU A 52 -0.11 -6.80 -1.71
N ASP A 53 -0.35 -7.96 -1.09
CA ASP A 53 -1.70 -8.35 -0.67
C ASP A 53 -1.89 -7.94 0.78
N ILE A 54 -2.98 -7.22 1.04
CA ILE A 54 -3.40 -6.76 2.36
C ILE A 54 -4.68 -7.49 2.73
N GLU A 55 -4.75 -7.96 3.97
CA GLU A 55 -5.98 -8.41 4.62
C GLU A 55 -6.40 -7.33 5.61
N TYR A 56 -7.58 -6.76 5.38
CA TYR A 56 -8.20 -5.78 6.26
C TYR A 56 -8.86 -6.48 7.45
N ASP A 57 -9.11 -5.73 8.53
CA ASP A 57 -9.64 -6.27 9.78
C ASP A 57 -11.09 -6.79 9.64
N ASP A 58 -11.84 -6.26 8.66
CA ASP A 58 -13.19 -6.72 8.30
C ASP A 58 -13.22 -8.08 7.56
N GLY A 59 -12.05 -8.61 7.18
CA GLY A 59 -11.90 -9.88 6.47
C GLY A 59 -11.73 -9.74 4.96
N ASP A 60 -11.87 -8.54 4.39
CA ASP A 60 -11.59 -8.28 2.98
C ASP A 60 -10.10 -8.36 2.68
N ARG A 61 -9.79 -8.81 1.47
CA ARG A 61 -8.43 -8.91 0.96
C ARG A 61 -8.30 -8.14 -0.34
N GLU A 62 -7.31 -7.27 -0.40
CA GLU A 62 -7.05 -6.46 -1.57
C GLU A 62 -5.58 -6.53 -1.97
N ARG A 63 -5.37 -6.55 -3.28
CA ARG A 63 -4.05 -6.35 -3.86
C ARG A 63 -3.84 -4.86 -4.08
N THR A 64 -2.94 -4.29 -3.31
CA THR A 64 -2.58 -2.87 -3.38
C THR A 64 -1.09 -2.71 -3.69
N ARG A 65 -0.63 -1.46 -3.74
CA ARG A 65 0.76 -1.12 -3.97
C ARG A 65 1.37 -0.46 -2.75
N THR A 66 2.68 -0.59 -2.60
CA THR A 66 3.46 0.09 -1.54
C THR A 66 3.20 1.60 -1.50
N GLY A 67 2.90 2.24 -2.62
CA GLY A 67 2.56 3.68 -2.68
C GLY A 67 1.16 4.06 -2.16
N SER A 68 0.26 3.10 -2.02
CA SER A 68 -1.11 3.29 -1.52
C SER A 68 -1.24 2.91 -0.03
N CYS A 69 -0.15 2.45 0.58
CA CYS A 69 -0.07 2.05 1.97
C CYS A 69 0.93 2.91 2.73
N ARG A 70 0.61 3.20 3.99
CA ARG A 70 1.50 3.84 4.94
C ARG A 70 1.77 2.90 6.11
N SER A 71 2.94 3.05 6.72
CA SER A 71 3.17 2.39 8.00
C SER A 71 2.26 2.99 9.06
N TYR A 72 2.00 2.19 10.08
CA TYR A 72 1.56 2.73 11.36
C TYR A 72 2.60 3.70 11.93
#